data_AF-A0A1G1H156-F1
#
_entry.id   AF-A0A1G1H156-F1
#
_cell.length_a   1.000
_cell.length_b   1.000
_cell.length_c   1.000
_cell.angle_alpha   90.00
_cell.angle_beta   90.00
_cell.angle_gamma   90.00
#
_symmetry.space_group_name_H-M   'P 1'
#
loop_
_entity.id
_entity.type
_entity.pdbx_description
1 polymer ?
#
loop_
_entity_poly.entity_id
_entity_poly.type
_entity_poly.pdbx_seq_one_letter_code
_entity_poly.pdbx_strand_id
1 'polypeptide(L)'
;MFELWAPEISGPRTSAYYRATLTRAMTEPKPLTYDEHKAAEAAFRGFPFNPDWTESAQEIYARLCAAIVKRNASDLTPACTWDCEKVCR
;
A
#
# COMPACT_ATOMS: atom_id res chain seq x y z
N MET A 1 -34.92 9.57 33.99
CA MET A 1 -34.89 10.79 33.17
C MET A 1 -33.55 10.80 32.44
N PHE A 2 -33.48 10.11 31.29
CA PHE A 2 -32.36 10.18 30.36
C PHE A 2 -32.94 10.82 29.11
N GLU A 3 -32.46 12.03 28.83
CA GLU A 3 -32.93 12.84 27.70
C GLU A 3 -32.65 12.10 26.40
N LEU A 4 -33.70 12.07 25.58
CA LEU A 4 -33.70 11.56 24.21
C LEU A 4 -32.49 12.12 23.46
N TRP A 5 -31.62 11.23 22.99
CA TRP A 5 -30.71 11.59 21.92
C TRP A 5 -31.57 11.98 20.71
N ALA A 6 -31.54 13.25 20.33
CA ALA A 6 -32.36 13.76 19.24
C ALA A 6 -32.06 12.99 17.93
N PRO A 7 -33.07 12.42 17.24
CA PRO A 7 -32.88 11.76 15.95
C PRO A 7 -32.73 12.74 14.77
N GLU A 8 -32.37 14.01 15.03
CA GLU A 8 -32.34 15.08 14.02
C GLU A 8 -30.97 15.30 13.35
N ILE A 9 -29.99 14.42 13.54
CA ILE A 9 -28.66 14.53 12.90
C ILE A 9 -28.50 13.69 11.62
N SER A 10 -29.57 13.07 11.12
CA SER A 10 -29.56 12.33 9.86
C SER A 10 -30.27 13.07 8.73
N GLY A 11 -29.79 14.27 8.41
CA GLY A 11 -30.08 14.92 7.11
C GLY A 11 -29.19 14.34 6.00
N PRO A 12 -29.62 14.30 4.73
CA PRO A 12 -28.89 13.67 3.61
C PRO A 12 -27.49 14.26 3.30
N ARG A 13 -27.05 15.31 3.99
CA ARG A 13 -25.72 15.92 3.86
C ARG A 13 -24.68 15.38 4.85
N THR A 14 -25.08 14.87 6.02
CA THR A 14 -24.13 14.30 6.98
C THR A 14 -23.57 12.98 6.49
N SER A 15 -24.35 12.26 5.66
CA SER A 15 -23.92 10.96 5.16
C SER A 15 -22.83 11.03 4.10
N ALA A 16 -22.92 11.99 3.19
CA ALA A 16 -21.91 12.23 2.17
C ALA A 16 -20.55 12.60 2.78
N TYR A 17 -20.54 13.38 3.87
CA TYR A 17 -19.32 13.79 4.54
C TYR A 17 -18.56 12.62 5.19
N TYR A 18 -19.26 11.73 5.89
CA TYR A 18 -18.60 10.53 6.45
C TYR A 18 -18.10 9.61 5.34
N ARG A 19 -18.87 9.43 4.26
CA ARG A 19 -18.47 8.59 3.12
C ARG A 19 -17.21 9.13 2.47
N ALA A 20 -17.18 10.43 2.15
CA ALA A 20 -16.00 11.04 1.53
C ALA A 20 -14.75 10.94 2.41
N THR A 21 -14.90 11.14 3.73
CA THR A 21 -13.79 11.06 4.68
C THR A 21 -13.26 9.64 4.85
N LEU A 22 -14.15 8.65 4.99
CA LEU A 22 -13.78 7.24 5.06
C LEU A 22 -13.17 6.75 3.75
N THR A 23 -13.75 7.11 2.61
CA THR A 23 -13.17 6.77 1.30
C THR A 23 -11.77 7.34 1.19
N ARG A 24 -11.55 8.63 1.52
CA ARG A 24 -10.21 9.20 1.52
C ARG A 24 -9.25 8.44 2.43
N ALA A 25 -9.63 8.17 3.67
CA ALA A 25 -8.80 7.41 4.61
C ALA A 25 -8.50 5.97 4.17
N MET A 26 -9.39 5.34 3.39
CA MET A 26 -9.20 4.00 2.83
C MET A 26 -8.39 4.00 1.53
N THR A 27 -8.44 5.09 0.74
CA THR A 27 -7.72 5.22 -0.53
C THR A 27 -6.33 5.84 -0.38
N GLU A 28 -6.09 6.57 0.70
CA GLU A 28 -4.77 7.14 0.95
C GLU A 28 -3.81 6.01 1.32
N PRO A 29 -2.73 5.81 0.54
CA PRO A 29 -1.74 4.80 0.87
C PRO A 29 -1.17 5.15 2.24
N LYS A 30 -1.38 4.26 3.21
CA LYS A 30 -0.80 4.37 4.54
C LYS A 30 0.71 4.61 4.36
N PRO A 31 1.29 5.66 4.95
CA PRO A 31 2.74 5.83 4.91
C PRO A 31 3.36 4.59 5.55
N LEU A 32 4.28 3.94 4.83
CA LEU A 32 5.01 2.79 5.34
C LEU A 32 5.78 3.22 6.60
N THR A 33 5.77 2.33 7.58
CA THR A 33 6.53 2.50 8.81
C THR A 33 8.04 2.44 8.53
N TYR A 34 8.85 2.94 9.47
CA TYR A 34 10.30 3.01 9.29
C TYR A 34 10.93 1.64 8.97
N ASP A 35 10.50 0.60 9.68
CA ASP A 35 11.01 -0.76 9.48
C ASP A 35 10.61 -1.33 8.11
N GLU A 36 9.41 -1.03 7.62
CA GLU A 36 8.95 -1.45 6.29
C GLU A 36 9.76 -0.80 5.17
N HIS A 37 10.10 0.48 5.31
CA HIS A 37 11.03 1.15 4.38
C HIS A 37 12.42 0.50 4.42
N LYS A 38 12.96 0.24 5.60
CA LYS A 38 14.27 -0.40 5.77
C LYS A 38 14.29 -1.82 5.20
N ALA A 39 13.22 -2.58 5.41
CA ALA A 39 13.04 -3.91 4.87
C ALA A 39 12.96 -3.90 3.34
N ALA A 40 12.22 -2.94 2.76
CA ALA A 40 12.18 -2.76 1.32
C ALA A 40 13.55 -2.41 0.73
N GLU A 41 14.26 -1.44 1.32
CA GLU A 41 15.62 -1.11 0.92
C GLU A 41 16.57 -2.30 1.04
N ALA A 42 16.46 -3.08 2.12
CA ALA A 42 17.27 -4.27 2.33
C ALA A 42 17.03 -5.32 1.26
N ALA A 43 15.77 -5.56 0.87
CA ALA A 43 15.43 -6.51 -0.19
C ALA A 43 16.02 -6.09 -1.54
N PHE A 44 15.96 -4.80 -1.90
CA PHE A 44 16.54 -4.31 -3.15
C PHE A 44 18.07 -4.31 -3.16
N ARG A 45 18.70 -3.98 -2.02
CA ARG A 45 20.17 -3.93 -1.90
C ARG A 45 20.79 -5.31 -1.65
N GLY A 46 19.99 -6.32 -1.34
CA GLY A 46 20.46 -7.67 -0.99
C GLY A 46 21.06 -7.76 0.42
N PHE A 47 20.63 -6.91 1.34
CA PHE A 47 21.03 -6.98 2.75
C PHE A 47 20.33 -8.15 3.47
N PRO A 48 20.94 -8.68 4.55
CA PRO A 48 20.36 -9.78 5.31
C PRO A 48 19.07 -9.36 6.03
N PHE A 49 18.22 -10.35 6.29
CA PHE A 49 17.01 -10.23 7.08
C PHE A 49 17.32 -9.81 8.53
N ASN A 50 16.56 -8.87 9.06
CA ASN A 50 16.68 -8.44 10.46
C ASN A 50 15.46 -8.95 11.27
N PRO A 51 15.68 -9.77 12.33
CA PRO A 51 14.60 -10.30 13.16
C PRO A 51 13.91 -9.25 14.05
N ASP A 52 14.53 -8.08 14.25
CA ASP A 52 13.96 -6.99 15.06
C ASP A 52 12.85 -6.20 14.33
N TRP A 53 12.64 -6.46 13.03
CA TRP A 53 11.59 -5.80 12.26
C TRP A 53 10.18 -6.28 12.62
N THR A 54 9.19 -5.41 12.42
CA THR A 54 7.77 -5.76 12.58
C THR A 54 7.37 -6.89 11.62
N GLU A 55 6.34 -7.66 11.97
CA GLU A 55 5.82 -8.75 11.13
C GLU A 55 5.49 -8.28 9.71
N SER A 56 4.92 -7.08 9.56
CA SER A 56 4.63 -6.49 8.25
C SER A 56 5.90 -6.18 7.43
N ALA A 57 6.95 -5.68 8.06
CA ALA A 57 8.22 -5.40 7.40
C ALA A 57 8.92 -6.70 6.96
N GLN A 58 8.87 -7.74 7.80
CA GLN A 58 9.39 -9.07 7.44
C GLN A 58 8.64 -9.66 6.23
N GLU A 59 7.32 -9.52 6.20
CA GLU A 59 6.50 -9.95 5.06
C GLU A 59 6.87 -9.19 3.78
N ILE A 60 7.05 -7.87 3.86
CA ILE A 60 7.46 -7.04 2.73
C ILE A 60 8.83 -7.48 2.20
N TYR A 61 9.81 -7.72 3.07
CA TYR A 61 11.13 -8.21 2.68
C TYR A 61 11.02 -9.54 1.91
N ALA A 62 10.31 -10.53 2.47
CA ALA A 62 10.14 -11.83 1.84
C ALA A 62 9.45 -11.74 0.48
N ARG A 63 8.37 -10.95 0.38
CA ARG A 63 7.63 -10.74 -0.87
C ARG A 63 8.47 -10.03 -1.93
N LEU A 64 9.25 -9.02 -1.55
CA LEU A 64 10.13 -8.30 -2.47
C LEU A 64 11.25 -9.21 -2.97
N CYS A 65 11.91 -9.97 -2.10
CA CYS A 65 12.91 -10.95 -2.51
C CYS A 65 12.33 -11.97 -3.51
N ALA A 66 11.14 -12.51 -3.23
CA ALA A 66 10.46 -13.43 -4.15
C ALA A 66 10.13 -12.77 -5.50
N ALA A 67 9.66 -11.52 -5.49
CA ALA A 67 9.35 -10.77 -6.70
C ALA A 67 10.60 -10.45 -7.53
N ILE A 68 11.72 -10.10 -6.90
CA ILE A 68 13.00 -9.85 -7.57
C ILE A 68 13.53 -11.13 -8.23
N VAL A 69 13.50 -12.26 -7.52
CA VAL A 69 13.90 -13.56 -8.09
C VAL A 69 13.00 -13.95 -9.27
N LYS A 70 11.68 -13.78 -9.12
CA LYS A 70 10.72 -14.03 -10.20
C LYS A 70 11.01 -13.15 -11.42
N ARG A 71 11.27 -11.86 -11.21
CA ARG A 71 11.61 -10.91 -12.28
C ARG A 71 12.88 -11.35 -12.99
N ASN A 72 13.95 -11.67 -12.26
CA ASN A 72 15.21 -12.11 -12.85
C ASN A 72 15.06 -13.42 -13.63
N ALA A 73 14.18 -14.32 -13.19
CA ALA A 73 13.85 -15.54 -13.95
C ALA A 73 13.08 -15.24 -15.24
N SER A 74 12.20 -14.23 -15.25
CA SER A 74 11.50 -13.78 -16.46
C SER A 74 12.36 -12.91 -17.39
N ASP A 75 13.34 -12.15 -16.87
CA ASP A 75 14.27 -11.32 -17.65
C ASP A 75 15.23 -12.18 -18.51
N LEU A 76 15.38 -13.48 -18.22
CA LEU A 76 16.01 -14.44 -19.14
C LEU A 76 15.16 -14.78 -20.36
N THR A 77 13.94 -14.23 -20.46
CA THR A 77 13.18 -14.14 -21.70
C THR A 77 13.12 -12.68 -22.14
N PRO A 78 13.77 -12.28 -23.25
CA PRO A 78 13.71 -10.91 -23.75
C PRO A 78 12.34 -10.67 -24.42
N ALA A 79 11.29 -10.52 -23.61
CA ALA A 79 10.06 -9.89 -24.07
C ALA A 79 10.25 -8.37 -23.93
N CYS A 80 11.03 -7.79 -24.84
CA CYS A 80 11.02 -6.35 -25.08
C CYS A 80 9.63 -5.97 -25.57
N THR A 81 8.74 -5.54 -24.68
CA THR A 81 7.62 -4.69 -25.05
C THR A 81 7.52 -3.57 -24.03
N TRP A 82 8.44 -2.61 -24.14
CA TRP A 82 8.20 -1.27 -23.64
C TRP A 82 7.17 -0.63 -24.57
N ASP A 83 5.89 -0.84 -24.30
CA ASP A 83 4.83 -0.09 -24.95
C ASP A 83 4.73 1.28 -24.26
N CYS A 84 5.60 2.22 -24.64
CA CYS A 84 5.31 3.63 -24.46
C CYS A 84 4.35 4.11 -25.56
N GLU A 85 3.07 3.84 -25.36
CA GLU A 85 2.03 4.53 -26.13
C GLU A 85 0.82 4.63 -25.20
N LYS A 86 0.42 5.81 -24.72
CA LYS A 86 0.01 6.94 -25.54
C LYS A 86 0.17 8.25 -24.77
N VAL A 87 1.03 9.14 -25.26
CA VAL A 87 0.70 10.57 -25.32
C VAL A 87 0.95 11.00 -26.76
N CYS A 88 -0.13 11.05 -27.53
CA CYS A 88 -0.19 11.80 -28.77
C CYS A 88 -1.56 12.48 -28.89
N ARG A 89 -1.48 13.81 -28.79
CA ARG A 89 -2.49 14.86 -29.05
C ARG A 89 -3.54 15.14 -28.00
#